data_AF-X1CQ82-F1
#
_entry.id   AF-X1CQ82-F1
#
_cell.length_a   1.000
_cell.length_b   1.000
_cell.length_c   1.000
_cell.angle_alpha   90.00
_cell.angle_beta   90.00
_cell.angle_gamma   90.00
#
_symmetry.space_group_name_H-M   'P 1'
#
loop_
_entity.id
_entity.type
_entity.pdbx_description
1 polymer ?
#
loop_
_entity_poly.entity_id
_entity_poly.type
_entity_poly.pdbx_seq_one_letter_code
_entity_poly.pdbx_strand_id
1 'polypeptide(L)' 'MENSKLWDETWKSKWKDKELNVKDAIRKIVTGNRVFIGSGCSEPQLLISELIKQSEKLIDTEILHFLTIGSEKYFK' A
#
# COMPACT_ATOMS: atom_id res chain seq x y z
N MET A 1 -26.73 -30.66 12.78
CA MET A 1 -25.57 -30.58 13.70
C MET A 1 -24.37 -30.80 12.80
N GLU A 2 -23.47 -29.85 12.53
CA GLU A 2 -22.79 -28.93 13.43
C GLU A 2 -22.17 -27.81 12.56
N ASN A 3 -22.37 -26.55 12.96
CA ASN A 3 -21.81 -25.38 12.27
C ASN A 3 -20.29 -25.31 12.55
N SER A 4 -19.46 -25.89 11.69
CA SER A 4 -18.01 -25.67 11.78
C SER A 4 -17.66 -24.32 11.15
N LYS A 5 -17.41 -23.30 11.97
CA LYS A 5 -16.97 -21.97 11.53
C LYS A 5 -15.74 -22.08 10.59
N LEU A 6 -15.89 -21.62 9.35
CA LEU A 6 -14.87 -21.64 8.29
C LEU A 6 -13.76 -20.58 8.43
N TRP A 7 -13.73 -19.82 9.53
CA TRP A 7 -12.93 -18.60 9.66
C TRP A 7 -12.45 -18.41 11.10
N ASP A 8 -11.21 -17.98 11.23
CA ASP A 8 -10.52 -17.74 12.50
C ASP A 8 -11.03 -16.46 13.16
N GLU A 9 -11.79 -16.56 14.24
CA GLU A 9 -12.33 -15.42 14.99
C GLU A 9 -11.25 -14.51 15.61
N THR A 10 -10.04 -15.02 15.78
CA THR A 10 -8.90 -14.30 16.38
C THR A 10 -8.06 -13.54 15.35
N TRP A 11 -8.47 -13.54 14.06
CA TRP A 11 -7.72 -12.92 12.97
C TRP A 11 -7.34 -11.46 13.25
N LYS A 12 -8.24 -10.68 13.87
CA LYS A 12 -7.94 -9.28 14.22
C LYS A 12 -6.74 -9.16 15.14
N SER A 13 -6.68 -9.99 16.19
CA SER A 13 -5.56 -10.00 17.11
C SER A 13 -4.28 -10.46 16.43
N LYS A 14 -4.37 -11.46 15.54
CA LYS A 14 -3.25 -12.02 14.78
C LYS A 14 -2.61 -11.01 13.82
N TRP A 15 -3.40 -10.10 13.26
CA TRP A 15 -2.93 -9.13 12.25
C TRP A 15 -2.69 -7.73 12.82
N LYS A 16 -2.95 -7.51 14.11
CA LYS A 16 -2.78 -6.22 14.79
C LYS A 16 -1.37 -5.63 14.58
N ASP A 17 -0.34 -6.46 14.61
CA ASP A 17 1.06 -6.04 14.43
C ASP A 17 1.39 -5.61 12.98
N LYS A 18 0.46 -5.81 12.04
CA LYS A 18 0.61 -5.37 10.65
C LYS A 18 -0.02 -4.00 10.39
N GLU A 19 -0.78 -3.46 11.35
CA GLU A 19 -1.30 -2.11 11.27
C GLU A 19 -0.15 -1.12 11.41
N LEU A 20 -0.07 -0.19 10.48
CA LEU A 20 0.99 0.81 10.41
C LEU A 20 0.37 2.17 10.11
N ASN A 21 0.98 3.23 10.63
CA ASN A 21 0.65 4.56 10.13
C ASN A 21 1.18 4.73 8.70
N VAL A 22 0.54 5.64 7.95
CA VAL A 22 0.85 5.87 6.53
C VAL A 22 2.33 6.24 6.30
N LYS A 23 2.93 7.02 7.21
CA LYS A 23 4.33 7.47 7.09
C LYS A 23 5.30 6.30 7.20
N ASP A 24 5.06 5.41 8.16
CA ASP A 24 5.87 4.23 8.42
C ASP A 24 5.69 3.17 7.34
N ALA A 25 4.49 3.06 6.76
CA ALA A 25 4.25 2.20 5.61
C ALA A 25 5.11 2.62 4.40
N ILE A 26 5.15 3.92 4.07
CA ILE A 26 5.99 4.43 2.96
C ILE A 26 7.48 4.28 3.26
N ARG A 27 7.92 4.46 4.51
CA ARG A 27 9.32 4.27 4.92
C ARG A 27 9.84 2.84 4.76
N LYS A 28 8.96 1.85 4.56
CA LYS A 28 9.38 0.48 4.25
C LYS A 28 9.86 0.30 2.80
N ILE A 29 9.57 1.25 1.90
CA ILE A 29 10.13 1.26 0.56
C ILE A 29 11.59 1.68 0.66
N VAL A 30 12.49 0.79 0.24
CA VAL A 30 13.94 1.04 0.28
C VAL A 30 14.51 1.15 -1.14
N THR A 31 15.71 1.70 -1.25
CA THR A 31 16.41 1.88 -2.53
C THR A 31 16.45 0.59 -3.35
N GLY A 32 16.19 0.71 -4.67
CA GLY A 32 16.17 -0.43 -5.60
C GLY A 32 14.85 -1.21 -5.61
N ASN A 33 13.84 -0.82 -4.83
CA ASN A 33 12.55 -1.48 -4.84
C ASN A 33 11.76 -1.18 -6.13
N ARG A 34 10.99 -2.19 -6.55
CA ARG A 34 9.98 -2.06 -7.60
C ARG A 34 8.61 -2.10 -6.93
N VAL A 35 7.87 -1.00 -6.99
CA VAL A 35 6.60 -0.83 -6.30
C VAL A 35 5.47 -0.85 -7.32
N PHE A 36 4.53 -1.77 -7.14
CA PHE A 36 3.32 -1.83 -7.95
C PHE A 36 2.18 -1.08 -7.26
N ILE A 37 1.55 -0.15 -7.99
CA ILE A 37 0.36 0.57 -7.55
C ILE A 37 -0.87 -0.12 -8.15
N GLY A 38 -1.86 -0.40 -7.29
CA GLY A 38 -3.13 -1.00 -7.71
C GLY A 38 -3.78 -0.23 -8.85
N SER A 39 -4.30 -0.95 -9.84
CA SER A 39 -4.87 -0.38 -11.06
C SER A 39 -6.29 0.17 -10.87
N GLY A 40 -6.67 1.21 -11.62
CA GLY A 40 -8.03 1.76 -11.60
C GLY A 40 -8.48 2.18 -10.20
N CYS A 41 -9.65 1.71 -9.77
CA CYS A 41 -10.22 2.02 -8.45
C CYS A 41 -9.45 1.39 -7.27
N SER A 42 -8.44 0.55 -7.52
CA SER A 42 -7.62 -0.07 -6.48
C SER A 42 -6.39 0.75 -6.10
N GLU A 43 -6.21 1.95 -6.67
CA GLU A 43 -5.13 2.85 -6.27
C GLU A 43 -5.30 3.28 -4.81
N PRO A 44 -4.32 3.03 -3.92
CA PRO A 44 -4.43 3.36 -2.51
C PRO A 44 -4.16 4.84 -2.26
N GLN A 45 -5.19 5.68 -2.46
CA GLN A 45 -5.11 7.15 -2.44
C GLN A 45 -4.27 7.72 -1.29
N LEU A 46 -4.55 7.29 -0.05
CA LEU A 46 -3.83 7.77 1.14
C LEU A 46 -2.32 7.44 1.11
N LEU A 47 -1.95 6.26 0.62
CA LEU A 47 -0.55 5.86 0.50
C LEU A 47 0.13 6.62 -0.63
N ILE A 48 -0.55 6.85 -1.75
CA ILE A 48 -0.01 7.63 -2.87
C ILE A 48 0.27 9.07 -2.48
N SER A 49 -0.66 9.75 -1.81
CA SER A 49 -0.43 11.13 -1.34
C SER A 49 0.77 11.23 -0.38
N GLU A 50 0.99 10.21 0.46
CA GLU A 50 2.16 10.18 1.35
C GLU A 50 3.46 9.79 0.63
N LEU A 51 3.38 8.89 -0.34
CA LEU A 51 4.49 8.50 -1.22
C LEU A 51 5.05 9.71 -1.95
N ILE A 52 4.18 10.56 -2.51
CA ILE A 52 4.56 11.81 -3.18
C ILE A 52 5.28 12.77 -2.22
N LYS A 53 4.75 12.95 -1.00
CA LYS A 53 5.36 13.80 0.05
C LYS A 53 6.75 13.32 0.46
N GLN A 54 7.02 12.03 0.37
CA GLN A 54 8.32 11.43 0.74
C GLN A 54 9.18 11.06 -0.48
N SER A 55 8.85 11.56 -1.67
CA SER A 55 9.48 11.19 -2.95
C SER A 55 11.00 11.34 -2.95
N GLU A 56 11.56 12.33 -2.23
CA GLU A 56 13.02 12.51 -2.08
C GLU A 56 13.75 11.31 -1.48
N LYS A 57 13.05 10.42 -0.77
CA LYS A 57 13.62 9.19 -0.17
C LYS A 57 13.49 7.97 -1.07
N LEU A 58 12.73 8.05 -2.15
CA LEU A 58 12.44 6.94 -3.06
C LEU A 58 13.53 6.82 -4.13
N ILE A 59 14.77 6.79 -3.67
CA ILE A 59 15.95 6.71 -4.54
C ILE A 59 15.94 5.37 -5.26
N ASP A 60 16.19 5.38 -6.57
CA ASP A 60 16.23 4.15 -7.39
C ASP A 60 14.99 3.26 -7.21
N THR A 61 13.82 3.88 -7.07
CA THR A 61 12.55 3.16 -6.90
C THR A 61 11.79 3.18 -8.23
N GLU A 62 11.49 2.00 -8.76
CA GLU A 62 10.67 1.86 -9.95
C GLU A 62 9.19 1.78 -9.56
N ILE A 63 8.35 2.64 -10.13
CA ILE A 63 6.90 2.61 -9.93
C ILE A 63 6.23 1.98 -11.15
N LEU A 64 5.54 0.86 -10.93
CA LEU A 64 4.71 0.16 -11.91
C LEU A 64 3.25 0.50 -11.64
N HIS A 65 2.53 1.01 -12.65
CA HIS A 65 1.10 1.31 -12.54
C HIS A 65 0.38 1.05 -13.86
N PHE A 66 -0.91 0.75 -13.80
CA PHE A 66 -1.77 0.55 -14.98
C PHE A 66 -3.12 1.23 -14.78
N LEU A 67 -3.71 1.78 -15.85
CA LEU A 67 -5.03 2.42 -15.84
C LEU A 67 -5.21 3.38 -14.66
N THR A 68 -4.47 4.48 -14.65
CA THR A 68 -4.60 5.49 -13.59
C THR A 68 -5.88 6.29 -13.77
N ILE A 69 -6.74 6.28 -12.74
CA ILE A 69 -7.91 7.16 -12.62
C ILE A 69 -7.84 8.10 -11.40
N GLY A 70 -6.82 7.92 -10.55
CA GLY A 70 -6.61 8.71 -9.33
C GLY A 70 -6.31 10.18 -9.62
N SER A 71 -6.55 11.04 -8.63
CA SER A 71 -6.37 12.50 -8.78
C SER A 71 -4.92 12.97 -8.64
N GLU A 72 -4.06 12.13 -8.06
CA GLU A 72 -2.68 12.48 -7.73
C GLU A 72 -1.77 12.40 -8.97
N LYS A 73 -0.94 13.44 -9.17
CA LYS A 73 -0.04 13.55 -10.33
C LYS A 73 1.39 13.20 -9.93
N TYR A 74 1.72 11.91 -9.96
CA TYR A 74 3.08 11.39 -9.69
C TYR A 74 3.80 10.85 -10.93
N PHE A 75 3.13 10.86 -12.08
CA PHE A 75 3.68 10.53 -13.40
C PHE A 75 3.18 11.56 -14.42
N LYS A 76 3.86 11.66 -15.56
CA LYS A 76 3.47 12.51 -16.70
C LYS A 76 3.19 11.65 -17.92
#